data_AF-A0A9Q0NRM2-F1
#
_entry.id   AF-A0A9Q0NRM2-F1
#
_cell.length_a   1.000
_cell.length_b   1.000
_cell.length_c   1.000
_cell.angle_alpha   90.00
_cell.angle_beta   90.00
_cell.angle_gamma   90.00
#
_symmetry.space_group_name_H-M   'P 1'
#
loop_
_entity.id
_entity.type
_entity.pdbx_description
1 polymer ?
#
loop_
_entity_poly.entity_id
_entity_poly.type
_entity_poly.pdbx_seq_one_letter_code
_entity_poly.pdbx_strand_id
1 'polypeptide(L)'
;MARTWIGPQVVYCTSGNGTTCSMSRQQRFLLTMYSDFLQNSNQKLNCHGGSVDHEEILGFAKSQGYDNWYGREEPNPNVLVGALVGGPDCQDNFTDLRNNYMQTEACTYNTAPLVGVFAKLLQMEDQKSHDDLNQPLVASF
;
A
#
# COMPACT_ATOMS: atom_id res chain seq x y z
N MET A 1 -16.66 10.81 -9.98
CA MET A 1 -15.30 10.94 -9.42
C MET A 1 -15.09 9.76 -8.47
N ALA A 2 -14.41 8.71 -8.94
CA ALA A 2 -14.03 7.57 -8.09
C ALA A 2 -12.91 8.04 -7.16
N ARG A 3 -13.17 8.06 -5.85
CA ARG A 3 -12.12 8.28 -4.86
C ARG A 3 -11.46 6.92 -4.70
N THR A 4 -10.30 6.71 -5.30
CA THR A 4 -9.65 5.40 -5.32
C THR A 4 -9.31 4.94 -3.89
N TRP A 5 -9.85 3.79 -3.48
CA TRP A 5 -9.60 3.19 -2.18
C TRP A 5 -8.45 2.23 -2.29
N ILE A 6 -7.48 2.46 -1.43
CA ILE A 6 -6.26 1.69 -1.38
C ILE A 6 -6.04 1.33 0.08
N GLY A 7 -5.86 0.03 0.32
CA GLY A 7 -5.44 -0.50 1.60
C GLY A 7 -4.24 0.29 2.14
N PRO A 8 -4.18 0.59 3.44
CA PRO A 8 -3.22 1.54 3.93
C PRO A 8 -1.85 0.86 3.99
N GLN A 9 -0.89 1.36 3.19
CA GLN A 9 0.49 1.44 3.67
C GLN A 9 0.64 2.50 4.78
N VAL A 10 -0.43 3.23 5.12
CA VAL A 10 -0.46 4.25 6.16
C VAL A 10 -0.74 3.59 7.51
N VAL A 11 0.33 3.29 8.25
CA VAL A 11 0.24 3.10 9.70
C VAL A 11 -0.16 4.43 10.29
N TYR A 12 -1.43 4.57 10.70
CA TYR A 12 -1.83 5.71 11.52
C TYR A 12 -1.96 5.21 12.96
N CYS A 13 -1.33 5.93 13.87
CA CYS A 13 -1.39 5.67 15.30
C CYS A 13 -2.11 6.85 15.95
N THR A 14 -3.29 6.62 16.53
CA THR A 14 -3.99 7.66 17.30
C THR A 14 -3.55 7.57 18.75
N SER A 15 -2.94 8.64 19.26
CA SER A 15 -2.45 8.75 20.64
C SER A 15 -3.54 9.29 21.57
N GLY A 16 -4.60 8.51 21.82
CA GLY A 16 -5.67 8.88 22.75
C GLY A 16 -6.26 7.67 23.47
N ASN A 17 -6.10 7.61 24.81
CA ASN A 17 -6.61 6.57 25.73
C ASN A 17 -6.42 5.09 25.30
N GLY A 18 -5.39 4.85 24.51
CA GLY A 18 -5.00 3.56 23.97
C GLY A 18 -4.27 3.79 22.65
N THR A 19 -3.01 3.39 22.53
CA THR A 19 -2.27 3.46 21.28
C THR A 19 -2.85 2.44 20.30
N THR A 20 -3.89 2.82 19.56
CA THR A 20 -4.42 2.04 18.46
C THR A 20 -3.69 2.43 17.19
N CYS A 21 -2.89 1.50 16.65
CA CYS A 21 -2.28 1.65 15.34
C CYS A 21 -2.94 0.69 14.36
N SER A 22 -3.30 1.21 13.19
CA SER A 22 -3.92 0.39 12.14
C SER A 22 -2.89 0.07 11.07
N MET A 23 -2.77 -1.20 10.71
CA MET A 23 -1.83 -1.71 9.71
C MET A 23 -2.58 -2.40 8.57
N SER A 24 -1.98 -2.52 7.40
CA SER A 24 -2.50 -3.44 6.38
C SER A 24 -2.39 -4.91 6.80
N ARG A 25 -3.17 -5.79 6.16
CA ARG A 25 -3.03 -7.26 6.33
C ARG A 25 -1.62 -7.75 6.02
N GLN A 26 -1.00 -7.23 4.96
CA GLN A 26 0.35 -7.60 4.56
C GLN A 26 1.37 -7.17 5.62
N GLN A 27 1.24 -5.97 6.19
CA GLN A 27 2.10 -5.50 7.29
C GLN A 27 1.87 -6.32 8.56
N ARG A 28 0.62 -6.65 8.93
CA ARG A 28 0.32 -7.53 10.07
C ARG A 28 0.91 -8.92 9.89
N PHE A 29 0.77 -9.49 8.70
CA PHE A 29 1.32 -10.81 8.37
C PHE A 29 2.84 -10.79 8.49
N LEU A 30 3.50 -9.80 7.88
CA LEU A 30 4.95 -9.63 7.98
C LEU A 30 5.40 -9.43 9.43
N LEU A 31 4.67 -8.62 10.20
CA LEU A 31 4.99 -8.36 11.60
C LEU A 31 4.81 -9.60 12.49
N THR A 32 3.80 -10.41 12.21
CA THR A 32 3.54 -11.68 12.92
C THR A 32 4.61 -12.73 12.58
N MET A 33 4.95 -12.87 11.30
CA MET A 33 6.07 -13.71 10.86
C MET A 33 7.39 -13.27 11.50
N TYR A 34 7.59 -11.96 11.63
CA TYR A 34 8.80 -11.41 12.24
C TYR A 34 8.86 -11.63 13.76
N SER A 35 7.74 -11.52 14.48
CA SER A 35 7.70 -11.89 15.90
C SER A 35 8.02 -13.36 16.11
N ASP A 36 7.49 -14.25 15.26
CA ASP A 36 7.76 -15.69 15.33
C ASP A 36 9.25 -15.98 15.08
N PHE A 37 9.85 -15.29 14.11
CA PHE A 37 11.28 -15.37 13.85
C PHE A 37 12.12 -14.93 15.06
N LEU A 38 11.79 -13.80 15.68
CA LEU A 38 12.49 -13.28 16.87
C LEU A 38 12.36 -14.23 18.07
N GLN A 39 11.19 -14.86 18.24
CA GLN A 39 10.96 -15.87 19.26
C GLN A 39 11.82 -17.12 19.02
N ASN A 40 11.89 -17.62 17.78
CA ASN A 40 12.66 -18.82 17.45
C ASN A 40 14.19 -18.58 17.50
N SER A 41 14.62 -17.37 17.15
CA SER A 41 16.04 -16.97 17.19
C SER A 41 16.49 -16.47 18.56
N ASN A 42 15.57 -16.31 19.52
CA ASN A 42 15.82 -15.72 20.83
C ASN A 42 16.51 -14.35 20.75
N GLN A 43 16.10 -13.54 19.76
CA GLN A 43 16.63 -12.20 19.51
C GLN A 43 15.60 -11.13 19.91
N LYS A 44 16.10 -10.02 20.47
CA LYS A 44 15.31 -8.82 20.77
C LYS A 44 15.78 -7.66 19.90
N LEU A 45 14.85 -6.80 19.50
CA LEU A 45 15.19 -5.61 18.72
C LEU A 45 15.68 -4.54 19.67
N ASN A 46 16.88 -4.01 19.44
CA ASN A 46 17.40 -2.90 20.22
C ASN A 46 17.28 -1.60 19.40
N CYS A 47 16.40 -0.71 19.83
CA CYS A 47 16.14 0.57 19.18
C CYS A 47 16.61 1.73 20.08
N HIS A 48 16.82 2.91 19.50
CA HIS A 48 17.21 4.11 20.28
C HIS A 48 16.22 4.45 21.40
N GLY A 49 14.96 4.04 21.28
CA GLY A 49 13.89 4.23 22.27
C GLY A 49 13.64 3.06 23.23
N GLY A 50 14.44 1.99 23.17
CA GLY A 50 14.28 0.81 24.03
C GLY A 50 14.43 -0.51 23.29
N SER A 51 14.44 -1.60 24.05
CA SER A 51 14.43 -2.97 23.50
C SER A 51 13.00 -3.46 23.35
N VAL A 52 12.64 -3.93 22.16
CA VAL A 52 11.32 -4.47 21.85
C VAL A 52 11.39 -5.99 21.76
N ASP A 53 10.51 -6.67 22.49
CA ASP A 53 10.42 -8.13 22.51
C ASP A 53 9.46 -8.68 21.44
N HIS A 54 9.60 -9.96 21.11
CA HIS A 54 8.69 -10.66 20.18
C HIS A 54 7.22 -10.59 20.64
N GLU A 55 6.97 -10.57 21.95
CA GLU A 55 5.62 -10.47 22.51
C GLU A 55 5.00 -9.07 22.31
N GLU A 56 5.80 -8.01 22.39
CA GLU A 56 5.33 -6.63 22.14
C GLU A 56 5.00 -6.43 20.66
N ILE A 57 5.84 -6.97 19.77
CA ILE A 57 5.61 -6.95 18.32
C ILE A 57 4.33 -7.71 17.95
N LEU A 58 4.14 -8.89 18.55
CA LEU A 58 2.95 -9.70 18.35
C LEU A 58 1.70 -9.02 18.92
N GLY A 59 1.79 -8.40 20.10
CA GLY A 59 0.72 -7.62 20.71
C GLY A 59 0.32 -6.43 19.83
N PHE A 60 1.30 -5.77 19.21
CA PHE A 60 1.08 -4.68 18.28
C PHE A 60 0.40 -5.14 16.99
N ALA A 61 0.84 -6.28 16.42
CA ALA A 61 0.21 -6.90 15.25
C ALA A 61 -1.27 -7.26 15.52
N LYS A 62 -1.57 -7.74 16.75
CA LYS A 62 -2.91 -8.12 17.20
C LYS A 62 -3.78 -6.95 17.68
N SER A 63 -3.27 -5.71 17.65
CA SER A 63 -4.01 -4.57 18.20
C SER A 63 -5.38 -4.37 17.53
N GLN A 64 -6.41 -4.13 18.35
CA GLN A 64 -7.83 -4.01 17.96
C GLN A 64 -8.14 -2.73 17.16
N GLY A 65 -7.17 -1.81 17.04
CA GLY A 65 -7.31 -0.58 16.26
C GLY A 65 -7.61 -0.85 14.80
N TYR A 66 -6.94 -1.86 14.25
CA TYR A 66 -7.18 -2.30 12.87
C TYR A 66 -8.60 -2.85 12.70
N ASP A 67 -9.08 -3.75 13.56
CA ASP A 67 -10.38 -4.40 13.35
C ASP A 67 -11.53 -3.37 13.42
N ASN A 68 -11.45 -2.44 14.36
CA ASN A 68 -12.43 -1.35 14.51
C ASN A 68 -12.40 -0.34 13.37
N TRP A 69 -11.25 -0.10 12.76
CA TRP A 69 -11.14 0.80 11.62
C TRP A 69 -11.44 0.12 10.29
N TYR A 70 -10.96 -1.10 10.10
CA TYR A 70 -11.08 -1.85 8.87
C TYR A 70 -12.53 -2.06 8.49
N GLY A 71 -13.40 -2.31 9.47
CA GLY A 71 -14.84 -2.44 9.29
C GLY A 71 -15.63 -1.14 9.13
N ARG A 72 -15.00 0.05 9.18
CA ARG A 72 -15.74 1.32 9.01
C ARG A 72 -16.17 1.51 7.55
N GLU A 73 -17.41 1.92 7.34
CA GLU A 73 -17.92 2.32 6.02
C GLU A 73 -17.46 3.74 5.61
N GLU A 74 -16.87 4.49 6.54
CA GLU A 74 -16.39 5.84 6.30
C GLU A 74 -15.20 5.88 5.30
N PRO A 75 -15.14 6.92 4.44
CA PRO A 75 -13.98 7.20 3.60
C PRO A 75 -12.67 7.22 4.36
N ASN A 76 -11.59 6.77 3.71
CA ASN A 76 -10.26 6.91 4.29
C ASN A 76 -9.96 8.40 4.56
N PRO A 77 -9.48 8.75 5.76
CA PRO A 77 -9.23 10.15 6.12
C PRO A 77 -8.11 10.79 5.30
N ASN A 78 -7.20 9.98 4.74
CA ASN A 78 -6.08 10.42 3.92
C ASN A 78 -6.24 9.94 2.47
N VAL A 79 -5.93 10.81 1.50
CA VAL A 79 -5.97 10.50 0.07
C VAL A 79 -4.59 9.99 -0.39
N LEU A 80 -4.58 8.85 -1.08
CA LEU A 80 -3.37 8.23 -1.63
C LEU A 80 -3.25 8.56 -3.12
N VAL A 81 -2.51 9.62 -3.44
CA VAL A 81 -2.32 10.06 -4.82
C VAL A 81 -1.34 9.14 -5.54
N GLY A 82 -1.68 8.72 -6.77
CA GLY A 82 -0.80 7.94 -7.65
C GLY A 82 -0.72 6.44 -7.36
N ALA A 83 -1.56 5.93 -6.47
CA ALA A 83 -1.54 4.52 -6.11
C ALA A 83 -2.52 3.70 -7.00
N LEU A 84 -2.10 2.49 -7.39
CA LEU A 84 -2.80 1.62 -8.34
C LEU A 84 -3.41 0.41 -7.63
N VAL A 85 -4.74 0.28 -7.71
CA VAL A 85 -5.50 -0.85 -7.17
C VAL A 85 -5.40 -2.11 -8.04
N GLY A 86 -5.81 -3.26 -7.50
CA GLY A 86 -5.87 -4.54 -8.22
C GLY A 86 -6.75 -4.51 -9.48
N GLY A 87 -7.82 -3.72 -9.47
CA GLY A 87 -8.67 -3.47 -10.64
C GLY A 87 -10.02 -4.20 -10.60
N PRO A 88 -10.83 -4.08 -11.65
CA PRO A 88 -12.16 -4.69 -11.72
C PRO A 88 -12.10 -6.21 -11.93
N ASP A 89 -13.25 -6.88 -11.81
CA ASP A 89 -13.39 -8.26 -12.23
C ASP A 89 -13.42 -8.43 -13.75
N CYS A 90 -13.58 -9.67 -14.22
CA CYS A 90 -13.64 -10.00 -15.65
C CYS A 90 -14.92 -9.53 -16.37
N GLN A 91 -15.85 -8.89 -15.67
CA GLN A 91 -17.01 -8.19 -16.25
C GLN A 91 -16.87 -6.66 -16.13
N ASP A 92 -15.67 -6.15 -15.86
CA ASP A 92 -15.40 -4.73 -15.60
C ASP A 92 -16.15 -4.16 -14.38
N ASN A 93 -16.68 -5.01 -13.49
CA ASN A 93 -17.31 -4.53 -12.26
C ASN A 93 -16.26 -4.25 -11.19
N PHE A 94 -16.33 -3.06 -10.60
CA PHE A 94 -15.48 -2.63 -9.50
C PHE A 94 -16.33 -2.30 -8.29
N THR A 95 -16.07 -2.98 -7.17
CA THR A 95 -16.76 -2.75 -5.90
C THR A 95 -15.80 -2.22 -4.86
N ASP A 96 -16.13 -1.03 -4.39
CA ASP A 96 -15.23 -0.17 -3.65
C ASP A 96 -15.32 -0.39 -2.13
N LEU A 97 -14.95 -1.61 -1.72
CA LEU A 97 -15.04 -2.04 -0.33
C LEU A 97 -13.66 -2.32 0.24
N ARG A 98 -13.39 -1.82 1.46
CA ARG A 98 -12.09 -2.03 2.13
C ARG A 98 -11.79 -3.52 2.37
N ASN A 99 -12.82 -4.36 2.46
CA ASN A 99 -12.67 -5.81 2.61
C ASN A 99 -12.43 -6.56 1.29
N ASN A 100 -12.63 -5.91 0.14
CA ASN A 100 -12.46 -6.46 -1.20
C ASN A 100 -11.01 -6.29 -1.69
N TYR A 101 -10.08 -6.90 -0.96
CA TYR A 101 -8.65 -6.78 -1.23
C TYR A 101 -8.27 -7.22 -2.66
N MET A 102 -9.02 -8.14 -3.27
CA MET A 102 -8.75 -8.60 -4.64
C MET A 102 -8.85 -7.48 -5.67
N GLN A 103 -9.74 -6.50 -5.44
CA GLN A 103 -9.95 -5.38 -6.36
C GLN A 103 -9.30 -4.08 -5.85
N THR A 104 -9.30 -3.83 -4.54
CA THR A 104 -8.94 -2.52 -3.96
C THR A 104 -7.56 -2.49 -3.27
N GLU A 105 -6.77 -3.56 -3.34
CA GLU A 105 -5.41 -3.53 -2.80
C GLU A 105 -4.51 -2.68 -3.70
N ALA A 106 -3.80 -1.70 -3.13
CA ALA A 106 -2.60 -1.19 -3.79
C ALA A 106 -1.36 -1.54 -3.00
N CYS A 107 -0.37 -1.95 -3.77
CA CYS A 107 0.91 -2.35 -3.27
C CYS A 107 2.01 -1.82 -4.18
N THR A 108 3.22 -1.79 -3.64
CA THR A 108 4.40 -1.35 -4.37
C THR A 108 4.61 -2.18 -5.65
N TYR A 109 4.24 -3.47 -5.65
CA TYR A 109 4.35 -4.31 -6.85
C TYR A 109 3.40 -3.90 -7.99
N ASN A 110 2.27 -3.24 -7.69
CA ASN A 110 1.35 -2.72 -8.71
C ASN A 110 1.90 -1.41 -9.32
N THR A 111 2.35 -0.49 -8.47
CA THR A 111 2.75 0.85 -8.90
C THR A 111 4.19 0.90 -9.45
N ALA A 112 5.12 0.11 -8.92
CA ALA A 112 6.53 0.13 -9.33
C ALA A 112 6.78 -0.07 -10.84
N PRO A 113 6.18 -1.07 -11.52
CA PRO A 113 6.40 -1.23 -12.96
C PRO A 113 5.80 -0.08 -13.78
N LEU A 114 4.65 0.46 -13.35
CA LEU A 114 4.02 1.59 -14.04
C LEU A 114 4.88 2.85 -14.01
N VAL A 115 5.54 3.13 -12.88
CA VAL A 115 6.47 4.26 -12.79
C VAL A 115 7.60 4.13 -13.81
N GLY A 116 8.12 2.91 -14.02
CA GLY A 116 9.12 2.65 -15.05
C GLY A 116 8.61 2.87 -16.48
N VAL A 117 7.40 2.37 -16.78
CA VAL A 117 6.76 2.57 -18.09
C VAL A 117 6.48 4.05 -18.34
N PHE A 118 5.92 4.77 -17.36
CA PHE A 118 5.66 6.20 -17.48
C PHE A 118 6.95 7.02 -17.63
N ALA A 119 8.01 6.67 -16.90
CA ALA A 119 9.31 7.32 -17.09
C ALA A 119 9.83 7.13 -18.53
N LYS A 120 9.64 5.95 -19.12
CA LYS A 120 10.05 5.69 -20.50
C LYS A 120 9.19 6.43 -21.52
N LEU A 121 7.86 6.46 -21.32
CA LEU A 121 6.94 7.18 -22.21
C LEU A 121 7.21 8.69 -22.19
N LEU A 122 7.47 9.27 -21.02
CA LEU A 122 7.86 10.68 -20.89
C LEU A 122 9.18 10.98 -21.60
N GLN A 123 10.16 10.07 -21.52
CA GLN A 123 11.40 10.20 -22.28
C GLN A 123 11.15 10.20 -23.79
N MET A 124 10.23 9.37 -24.28
CA MET A 124 9.87 9.32 -25.71
C MET A 124 9.12 10.59 -26.16
N GLU A 125 8.30 11.17 -25.29
CA GLU A 125 7.62 12.45 -25.54
C GLU A 125 8.64 13.60 -25.65
N ASP A 126 9.65 13.62 -24.78
CA ASP A 126 10.73 14.61 -24.83
C ASP A 126 11.56 14.48 -26.11
N GLN A 127 11.86 13.25 -26.55
CA GLN A 127 12.53 12.99 -27.83
C GLN A 127 11.71 13.45 -29.05
N LYS A 128 10.39 13.35 -28.98
CA LYS A 128 9.49 13.83 -30.04
C LYS A 128 9.58 15.35 -30.24
N SER A 129 9.78 16.10 -29.15
CA SER A 129 9.97 17.56 -29.22
C SER A 129 11.27 18.01 -29.91
N HIS A 130 12.26 17.11 -30.03
CA HIS A 130 13.54 17.36 -30.69
C HIS A 130 13.60 16.84 -32.14
N ASP A 131 12.69 15.94 -32.52
CA ASP A 131 12.56 15.35 -33.87
C ASP A 131 11.45 16.01 -34.73
N ASP A 132 10.66 16.94 -34.20
CA ASP A 132 9.64 17.71 -34.95
C ASP A 132 10.21 18.64 -36.05
N LEU A 133 11.53 18.66 -36.26
CA LEU A 133 12.16 19.24 -37.46
C LEU A 133 12.29 18.25 -38.64
N ASN A 134 11.96 16.96 -38.49
CA ASN A 134 11.91 15.99 -39.60
C ASN A 134 10.77 14.96 -39.40
N GLN A 135 9.66 15.16 -40.11
CA GLN A 135 8.48 14.28 -40.22
C GLN A 135 8.80 12.79 -40.50
N PRO A 136 7.81 11.84 -40.44
CA PRO A 136 6.63 11.74 -39.59
C PRO A 136 6.64 10.44 -38.75
N LEU A 137 6.16 10.50 -37.50
CA LEU A 137 5.99 9.31 -36.66
C LEU A 137 4.69 8.57 -37.00
N VAL A 138 4.81 7.52 -37.82
CA VAL A 138 3.76 6.50 -37.95
C VAL A 138 4.06 5.38 -36.97
N ALA A 139 3.30 5.32 -35.89
CA ALA A 139 3.13 4.12 -35.09
C ALA A 139 1.66 3.69 -35.25
N SER A 140 1.42 2.77 -36.18
CA SER A 140 0.16 2.04 -36.28
C SER A 140 0.28 0.73 -35.51
N PHE A 141 -0.81 0.37 -34.84
CA PHE A 141 -1.02 -0.82 -34.00
C PHE A 141 -0.57 -2.14 -34.63
#